data_AF-A0A379VPQ5-F1
#
_entry.id   AF-A0A379VPQ5-F1
#
_cell.length_a   1.000
_cell.length_b   1.000
_cell.length_c   1.000
_cell.angle_alpha   90.00
_cell.angle_beta   90.00
_cell.angle_gamma   90.00
#
_symmetry.space_group_name_H-M   'P 1'
#
loop_
_entity.id
_entity.type
_entity.pdbx_description
1 polymer ?
#
loop_
_entity_poly.entity_id
_entity_poly.type
_entity_poly.pdbx_seq_one_letter_code
_entity_poly.pdbx_strand_id
1 'polypeptide(L)'
;MQKVLLPLEIALSACRRVCQNRLSLHLQTDIPTSHFHRGSASEGRAVLTSKTVKDFMLQKLNSLDIKGNASKDPAYARQTCEAMLSAVYSNNKDHCCKLLISKGVSITPFLKEIGEAAQNAGLPGEIKNGVFTPGGAGANPFVVPLIAAASIKYPHMFINHNQQVSFKAYAEKIVMKEVAPLFNKGTMPTPQQFQLTIENIANKHLQNAS
;
A
#
# COMPACT_ATOMS: atom_id res chain seq x y z
N MET A 1 -24.82 16.19 29.40
CA MET A 1 -23.42 16.45 29.01
C MET A 1 -22.86 15.20 28.34
N GLN A 2 -22.90 15.17 27.01
CA GLN A 2 -22.45 14.04 26.18
C GLN A 2 -20.95 14.23 25.89
N LYS A 3 -20.11 13.28 26.33
CA LYS A 3 -18.67 13.30 26.04
C LYS A 3 -18.46 13.04 24.54
N VAL A 4 -17.96 14.05 23.84
CA VAL A 4 -17.49 13.95 22.45
C VAL A 4 -16.18 13.16 22.46
N LEU A 5 -16.20 11.93 21.93
CA LEU A 5 -14.99 11.14 21.72
C LEU A 5 -14.17 11.74 20.57
N LEU A 6 -12.88 11.99 20.81
CA LEU A 6 -11.92 12.48 19.82
C LEU A 6 -11.75 11.47 18.65
N PRO A 7 -11.46 11.94 17.43
CA PRO A 7 -11.25 11.09 16.24
C PRO A 7 -10.15 10.01 16.39
N LEU A 8 -9.23 10.16 17.35
CA LEU A 8 -8.20 9.17 17.64
C LEU A 8 -8.74 7.87 18.27
N GLU A 9 -9.82 7.93 19.04
CA GLU A 9 -10.35 6.74 19.74
C GLU A 9 -11.11 5.80 18.79
N ILE A 10 -11.70 6.34 17.73
CA ILE A 10 -12.39 5.54 16.70
C ILE A 10 -11.37 4.70 15.90
N ALA A 11 -10.19 5.27 15.60
CA ALA A 11 -9.11 4.57 14.90
C ALA A 11 -8.45 3.46 15.76
N LEU A 12 -8.29 3.70 17.07
CA LEU A 12 -7.75 2.69 18.00
C LEU A 12 -8.75 1.56 18.29
N SER A 13 -10.06 1.85 18.33
CA SER A 13 -11.12 0.85 18.49
C SER A 13 -11.21 -0.12 17.29
N ALA A 14 -11.02 0.38 16.07
CA ALA A 14 -11.02 -0.45 14.86
C ALA A 14 -9.84 -1.42 14.80
N CYS A 15 -8.64 -1.00 15.22
CA CYS A 15 -7.47 -1.89 15.32
C CYS A 15 -7.61 -2.95 16.43
N ARG A 16 -8.32 -2.65 17.52
CA ARG A 16 -8.48 -3.59 18.64
C ARG A 16 -9.43 -4.76 18.33
N ARG A 17 -10.51 -4.52 17.57
CA ARG A 17 -11.47 -5.57 17.19
C ARG A 17 -10.90 -6.60 16.21
N VAL A 18 -10.01 -6.19 15.30
CA VAL A 18 -9.40 -7.12 14.33
C VAL A 18 -8.37 -8.04 15.01
N CYS A 19 -7.71 -7.58 16.06
CA CYS A 19 -6.74 -8.40 16.80
C CYS A 19 -7.38 -9.40 17.78
N GLN A 20 -8.55 -9.11 18.36
CA GLN A 20 -9.19 -10.03 19.32
C GLN A 20 -9.91 -11.22 18.65
N ASN A 21 -10.44 -11.07 17.44
CA ASN A 21 -11.18 -12.17 16.78
C ASN A 21 -10.29 -13.27 16.17
N ARG A 22 -8.97 -13.06 16.07
CA ARG A 22 -8.04 -14.11 15.60
C ARG A 22 -7.40 -14.94 16.73
N LEU A 23 -7.59 -14.57 17.99
CA LEU A 23 -6.97 -15.23 19.14
C LEU A 23 -7.87 -16.27 19.84
N SER A 24 -9.14 -16.40 19.46
CA SER A 24 -10.09 -17.30 20.14
C SER A 24 -10.36 -18.64 19.43
N LEU A 25 -9.60 -18.99 18.40
CA LEU A 25 -9.70 -20.29 17.72
C LEU A 25 -8.31 -20.90 17.59
N HIS A 26 -7.79 -21.47 18.68
CA HIS A 26 -6.89 -22.64 18.69
C HIS A 26 -6.53 -22.94 20.15
N LEU A 27 -7.42 -23.65 20.83
CA LEU A 27 -7.05 -24.44 21.99
C LEU A 27 -7.67 -25.82 21.82
N GLN A 28 -6.92 -26.71 21.17
CA GLN A 28 -6.92 -28.13 21.50
C GLN A 28 -5.66 -28.78 20.93
N THR A 29 -4.93 -29.36 21.87
CA THR A 29 -3.71 -30.17 21.79
C THR A 29 -3.83 -31.36 20.86
N ASP A 30 -2.75 -31.67 20.13
CA ASP A 30 -2.16 -33.01 20.06
C ASP A 30 -0.72 -32.92 19.55
N ILE A 31 0.20 -33.56 20.27
CA ILE A 31 1.62 -33.65 19.94
C ILE A 31 1.84 -34.99 19.21
N PRO A 32 2.36 -34.98 17.96
CA PRO A 32 3.17 -36.07 17.48
C PRO A 32 4.59 -35.59 17.16
N THR A 33 5.55 -36.34 17.69
CA THR A 33 6.99 -36.29 17.46
C THR A 33 7.38 -35.91 16.03
N SER A 34 8.01 -34.75 15.86
CA SER A 34 8.59 -34.35 14.59
C SER A 34 9.92 -35.08 14.35
N HIS A 35 9.89 -36.04 13.42
CA HIS A 35 11.10 -36.50 12.76
C HIS A 35 11.66 -35.34 11.92
N PHE A 36 12.81 -34.81 12.32
CA PHE A 36 13.56 -33.84 11.52
C PHE A 36 14.05 -34.52 10.24
N HIS A 37 13.34 -34.31 9.14
CA HIS A 37 13.91 -34.52 7.81
C HIS A 37 14.99 -33.46 7.57
N ARG A 38 16.24 -33.91 7.65
CA ARG A 38 17.44 -33.17 7.24
C ARG A 38 17.34 -32.87 5.75
N GLY A 39 16.75 -31.72 5.41
CA GLY A 39 16.75 -31.17 4.06
C GLY A 39 18.18 -31.02 3.55
N SER A 40 18.37 -31.36 2.28
CA SER A 40 19.63 -31.31 1.54
C SER A 40 20.41 -30.01 1.76
N ALA A 41 21.60 -30.12 2.34
CA ALA A 41 22.51 -29.02 2.64
C ALA A 41 23.26 -28.50 1.39
N SER A 42 22.52 -28.04 0.38
CA SER A 42 23.10 -27.46 -0.86
C SER A 42 22.70 -26.01 -1.12
N GLU A 43 21.71 -25.44 -0.44
CA GLU A 43 21.29 -24.03 -0.64
C GLU A 43 21.92 -23.04 0.37
N GLY A 44 22.74 -23.53 1.31
CA GLY A 44 23.13 -22.80 2.52
C GLY A 44 24.33 -21.84 2.44
N ARG A 45 24.77 -21.38 1.25
CA ARG A 45 25.88 -20.41 1.14
C ARG A 45 25.70 -19.32 0.09
N ALA A 46 24.48 -19.10 -0.41
CA ALA A 46 24.23 -17.89 -1.18
C ALA A 46 24.19 -16.71 -0.20
N VAL A 47 25.11 -15.75 -0.36
CA VAL A 47 25.04 -14.48 0.36
C VAL A 47 23.68 -13.86 0.06
N LEU A 48 22.84 -13.71 1.08
CA LEU A 48 21.54 -13.09 0.94
C LEU A 48 21.75 -11.61 0.61
N THR A 49 21.33 -11.19 -0.59
CA THR A 49 21.49 -9.81 -1.04
C THR A 49 20.13 -9.15 -1.24
N SER A 50 20.12 -7.82 -1.31
CA SER A 50 18.93 -7.07 -1.73
C SER A 50 18.41 -7.52 -3.09
N LYS A 51 19.28 -7.99 -3.99
CA LYS A 51 18.88 -8.56 -5.28
C LYS A 51 18.04 -9.83 -5.10
N THR A 52 18.46 -10.74 -4.21
CA THR A 52 17.72 -11.97 -3.91
C THR A 52 16.28 -11.69 -3.48
N VAL A 53 16.08 -10.67 -2.62
CA VAL A 53 14.74 -10.27 -2.17
C VAL A 53 13.94 -9.64 -3.31
N LYS A 54 14.55 -8.75 -4.10
CA LYS A 54 13.90 -8.10 -5.25
C LYS A 54 13.47 -9.10 -6.32
N ASP A 55 14.32 -10.06 -6.65
CA ASP A 55 14.02 -11.12 -7.62
C ASP A 55 12.86 -12.00 -7.12
N PHE A 56 12.83 -12.33 -5.81
CA PHE A 56 11.70 -13.05 -5.21
C PHE A 56 10.39 -12.24 -5.28
N MET A 57 10.43 -10.94 -5.02
CA MET A 57 9.24 -10.08 -5.13
C MET A 57 8.74 -10.02 -6.58
N LEU A 58 9.65 -9.97 -7.56
CA LEU A 58 9.27 -10.02 -8.98
C LEU A 58 8.62 -11.36 -9.35
N GLN A 59 9.19 -12.49 -8.89
CA GLN A 59 8.57 -13.81 -9.07
C GLN A 59 7.17 -13.87 -8.44
N LYS A 60 7.03 -13.32 -7.23
CA LYS A 60 5.73 -13.28 -6.55
C LYS A 60 4.73 -12.40 -7.31
N LEU A 61 5.15 -11.25 -7.85
CA LEU A 61 4.32 -10.39 -8.68
C LEU A 61 3.82 -11.12 -9.92
N ASN A 62 4.73 -11.82 -10.63
CA ASN A 62 4.35 -12.62 -11.80
C ASN A 62 3.32 -13.69 -11.44
N SER A 63 3.42 -14.31 -10.26
CA SER A 63 2.45 -15.31 -9.79
C SER A 63 1.07 -14.74 -9.46
N LEU A 64 0.93 -13.43 -9.29
CA LEU A 64 -0.38 -12.78 -9.10
C LEU A 64 -1.17 -12.68 -10.41
N ASP A 65 -0.49 -12.84 -11.56
CA ASP A 65 -1.07 -12.79 -12.91
C ASP A 65 -2.08 -11.64 -13.10
N ILE A 66 -1.67 -10.42 -12.74
CA ILE A 66 -2.58 -9.26 -12.72
C ILE A 66 -3.20 -9.04 -14.11
N LYS A 67 -2.38 -9.13 -15.17
CA LYS A 67 -2.84 -8.96 -16.55
C LYS A 67 -3.76 -10.09 -17.00
N GLY A 68 -3.46 -11.34 -16.65
CA GLY A 68 -4.30 -12.48 -17.01
C GLY A 68 -5.63 -12.50 -16.26
N ASN A 69 -5.68 -12.00 -15.02
CA ASN A 69 -6.92 -11.81 -14.28
C ASN A 69 -7.74 -10.64 -14.87
N ALA A 70 -7.09 -9.51 -15.15
CA ALA A 70 -7.73 -8.34 -15.74
C ALA A 70 -8.26 -8.57 -17.16
N SER A 71 -7.65 -9.48 -17.94
CA SER A 71 -8.16 -9.82 -19.28
C SER A 71 -9.41 -10.69 -19.23
N LYS A 72 -9.61 -11.45 -18.15
CA LYS A 72 -10.75 -12.36 -17.96
C LYS A 72 -11.93 -11.68 -17.24
N ASP A 73 -11.64 -10.73 -16.35
CA ASP A 73 -12.64 -10.04 -15.53
C ASP A 73 -12.51 -8.51 -15.63
N PRO A 74 -13.45 -7.83 -16.32
CA PRO A 74 -13.49 -6.37 -16.40
C PRO A 74 -13.66 -5.68 -15.04
N ALA A 75 -14.32 -6.32 -14.06
CA ALA A 75 -14.46 -5.77 -12.72
C ALA A 75 -13.11 -5.77 -12.00
N TYR A 76 -12.36 -6.87 -12.09
CA TYR A 76 -10.97 -6.95 -11.59
C TYR A 76 -10.08 -5.90 -12.25
N ALA A 77 -10.17 -5.72 -13.57
CA ALA A 77 -9.39 -4.70 -14.29
C ALA A 77 -9.68 -3.28 -13.76
N ARG A 78 -10.96 -2.93 -13.61
CA ARG A 78 -11.37 -1.63 -13.07
C ARG A 78 -10.91 -1.43 -11.63
N GLN A 79 -11.16 -2.42 -10.75
CA GLN A 79 -10.72 -2.37 -9.35
C GLN A 79 -9.20 -2.25 -9.23
N THR A 80 -8.45 -2.87 -10.13
CA THR A 80 -6.99 -2.75 -10.19
C THR A 80 -6.55 -1.32 -10.50
N CYS A 81 -7.18 -0.67 -11.48
CA CYS A 81 -6.89 0.73 -11.82
C CYS A 81 -7.26 1.67 -10.67
N GLU A 82 -8.46 1.52 -10.10
CA GLU A 82 -8.93 2.31 -8.96
C GLU A 82 -8.02 2.16 -7.73
N ALA A 83 -7.65 0.93 -7.39
CA ALA A 83 -6.76 0.65 -6.27
C ALA A 83 -5.36 1.23 -6.48
N MET A 84 -4.86 1.21 -7.71
CA MET A 84 -3.54 1.78 -8.02
C MET A 84 -3.51 3.29 -7.82
N LEU A 85 -4.47 4.01 -8.38
CA LEU A 85 -4.54 5.47 -8.20
C LEU A 85 -4.84 5.82 -6.74
N SER A 86 -5.70 5.06 -6.06
CA SER A 86 -5.97 5.27 -4.64
C SER A 86 -4.73 5.04 -3.76
N ALA A 87 -3.87 4.10 -4.11
CA ALA A 87 -2.58 3.89 -3.44
C ALA A 87 -1.62 5.06 -3.68
N VAL A 88 -1.52 5.59 -4.91
CA VAL A 88 -0.73 6.78 -5.23
C VAL A 88 -1.21 7.98 -4.41
N TYR A 89 -2.54 8.20 -4.34
CA TYR A 89 -3.15 9.21 -3.49
C TYR A 89 -2.74 9.04 -2.02
N SER A 90 -2.86 7.83 -1.47
CA SER A 90 -2.64 7.57 -0.05
C SER A 90 -1.19 7.77 0.36
N ASN A 91 -0.24 7.26 -0.44
CA ASN A 91 1.19 7.42 -0.20
C ASN A 91 1.60 8.90 -0.19
N ASN A 92 1.14 9.67 -1.18
CA ASN A 92 1.46 11.09 -1.27
C ASN A 92 0.79 11.91 -0.18
N LYS A 93 -0.49 11.63 0.12
CA LYS A 93 -1.22 12.26 1.22
C LYS A 93 -0.48 12.10 2.54
N ASP A 94 -0.13 10.86 2.90
CA ASP A 94 0.53 10.56 4.17
C ASP A 94 1.92 11.19 4.25
N HIS A 95 2.68 11.20 3.14
CA HIS A 95 4.01 11.82 3.09
C HIS A 95 3.93 13.33 3.26
N CYS A 96 3.12 14.02 2.46
CA CYS A 96 3.01 15.48 2.50
C CYS A 96 2.39 15.97 3.81
N CYS A 97 1.36 15.28 4.34
CA CYS A 97 0.77 15.64 5.62
C CYS A 97 1.79 15.59 6.76
N LYS A 98 2.66 14.57 6.80
CA LYS A 98 3.74 14.50 7.81
C LYS A 98 4.65 15.73 7.75
N LEU A 99 5.04 16.16 6.56
CA LEU A 99 5.89 17.34 6.36
C LEU A 99 5.18 18.64 6.74
N LEU A 100 3.94 18.84 6.29
CA LEU A 100 3.14 20.03 6.61
C LEU A 100 2.88 20.15 8.11
N ILE A 101 2.53 19.04 8.78
CA ILE A 101 2.35 19.00 10.24
C ILE A 101 3.66 19.34 10.95
N SER A 102 4.80 18.82 10.49
CA SER A 102 6.11 19.14 11.09
C SER A 102 6.48 20.63 10.98
N LYS A 103 5.91 21.33 9.99
CA LYS A 103 6.05 22.78 9.78
C LYS A 103 4.94 23.60 10.47
N GLY A 104 4.01 22.97 11.18
CA GLY A 104 2.89 23.65 11.84
C GLY A 104 1.84 24.21 10.86
N VAL A 105 1.80 23.74 9.61
CA VAL A 105 0.90 24.23 8.57
C VAL A 105 -0.36 23.37 8.49
N SER A 106 -1.50 24.03 8.29
CA SER A 106 -2.78 23.35 8.11
C SER A 106 -2.77 22.43 6.88
N ILE A 107 -3.17 21.17 7.07
CA ILE A 107 -3.25 20.18 5.99
C ILE A 107 -4.53 20.29 5.17
N THR A 108 -5.56 21.00 5.65
CA THR A 108 -6.89 21.03 5.03
C THR A 108 -6.87 21.55 3.58
N PRO A 109 -6.16 22.64 3.22
CA PRO A 109 -6.09 23.11 1.84
C PRO A 109 -5.47 22.05 0.91
N PHE A 110 -4.39 21.42 1.35
CA PHE A 110 -3.74 20.33 0.62
C PHE A 110 -4.69 19.15 0.39
N LEU A 111 -5.38 18.71 1.45
CA LEU A 111 -6.34 17.60 1.38
C LEU A 111 -7.50 17.87 0.40
N LYS A 112 -7.98 19.12 0.31
CA LYS A 112 -8.99 19.52 -0.68
C LYS A 112 -8.47 19.37 -2.10
N GLU A 113 -7.32 19.96 -2.42
CA GLU A 113 -6.77 19.94 -3.78
C GLU A 113 -6.45 18.51 -4.26
N ILE A 114 -5.85 17.67 -3.41
CA ILE A 114 -5.59 16.26 -3.79
C ILE A 114 -6.88 15.43 -3.88
N GLY A 115 -7.91 15.80 -3.10
CA GLY A 115 -9.24 15.17 -3.16
C GLY A 115 -9.92 15.48 -4.49
N GLU A 116 -9.91 16.73 -4.92
CA GLU A 116 -10.42 17.15 -6.23
C GLU A 116 -9.64 16.48 -7.37
N ALA A 117 -8.30 16.41 -7.28
CA ALA A 117 -7.49 15.68 -8.26
C ALA A 117 -7.87 14.20 -8.35
N ALA A 118 -8.13 13.55 -7.21
CA ALA A 118 -8.56 12.15 -7.18
C ALA A 118 -9.96 11.95 -7.78
N GLN A 119 -10.89 12.87 -7.52
CA GLN A 119 -12.22 12.86 -8.12
C GLN A 119 -12.14 13.05 -9.65
N ASN A 120 -11.32 14.00 -10.11
CA ASN A 120 -11.09 14.26 -11.53
C ASN A 120 -10.39 13.09 -12.24
N ALA A 121 -9.59 12.30 -11.52
CA ALA A 121 -9.01 11.06 -12.02
C ALA A 121 -10.03 9.90 -12.16
N GLY A 122 -11.30 10.14 -11.80
CA GLY A 122 -12.39 9.17 -11.91
C GLY A 122 -12.48 8.17 -10.77
N LEU A 123 -11.82 8.44 -9.62
CA LEU A 123 -11.91 7.55 -8.47
C LEU A 123 -13.27 7.65 -7.78
N PRO A 124 -13.90 6.53 -7.39
CA PRO A 124 -15.06 6.55 -6.52
C PRO A 124 -14.67 6.92 -5.08
N GLY A 125 -15.56 7.57 -4.34
CA GLY A 125 -15.27 8.00 -2.98
C GLY A 125 -16.39 8.82 -2.35
N GLU A 126 -16.08 9.42 -1.20
CA GLU A 126 -17.02 10.20 -0.42
C GLU A 126 -16.45 11.59 -0.11
N ILE A 127 -17.33 12.58 0.04
CA ILE A 127 -16.99 13.91 0.52
C ILE A 127 -17.38 14.02 1.99
N LYS A 128 -16.43 14.38 2.85
CA LYS A 128 -16.68 14.69 4.26
C LYS A 128 -16.05 16.04 4.59
N ASN A 129 -16.83 16.96 5.18
CA ASN A 129 -16.38 18.32 5.51
C ASN A 129 -15.77 19.08 4.32
N GLY A 130 -16.31 18.88 3.11
CA GLY A 130 -15.82 19.51 1.88
C GLY A 130 -14.48 18.97 1.38
N VAL A 131 -14.05 17.79 1.82
CA VAL A 131 -12.86 17.08 1.33
C VAL A 131 -13.29 15.75 0.72
N PHE A 132 -13.01 15.56 -0.57
CA PHE A 132 -13.19 14.26 -1.24
C PHE A 132 -12.08 13.29 -0.82
N THR A 133 -12.45 12.05 -0.50
CA THR A 133 -11.51 10.96 -0.22
C THR A 133 -11.88 9.72 -1.04
N PRO A 134 -10.96 9.17 -1.85
CA PRO A 134 -11.21 7.92 -2.58
C PRO A 134 -11.59 6.77 -1.66
N GLY A 135 -12.58 5.96 -2.05
CA GLY A 135 -13.03 4.81 -1.27
C GLY A 135 -11.95 3.73 -1.13
N GLY A 136 -11.06 3.62 -2.12
CA GLY A 136 -9.89 2.74 -2.10
C GLY A 136 -8.67 3.31 -1.38
N ALA A 137 -8.76 4.49 -0.74
CA ALA A 137 -7.62 5.10 -0.06
C ALA A 137 -7.11 4.17 1.06
N GLY A 138 -5.82 3.86 1.02
CA GLY A 138 -5.16 2.96 1.94
C GLY A 138 -3.97 2.25 1.32
N ALA A 139 -3.72 1.03 1.80
CA ALA A 139 -2.60 0.22 1.35
C ALA A 139 -2.86 -0.38 -0.03
N ASN A 140 -1.82 -0.43 -0.87
CA ASN A 140 -1.90 -1.01 -2.20
C ASN A 140 -2.09 -2.54 -2.12
N PRO A 141 -3.15 -3.11 -2.72
CA PRO A 141 -3.49 -4.53 -2.59
C PRO A 141 -2.47 -5.48 -3.23
N PHE A 142 -1.59 -4.99 -4.09
CA PHE A 142 -0.52 -5.79 -4.72
C PHE A 142 0.82 -5.62 -4.02
N VAL A 143 1.10 -4.47 -3.42
CA VAL A 143 2.37 -4.25 -2.69
C VAL A 143 2.36 -4.97 -1.35
N VAL A 144 1.24 -4.94 -0.62
CA VAL A 144 1.10 -5.61 0.68
C VAL A 144 1.47 -7.09 0.62
N PRO A 145 0.91 -7.93 -0.28
CA PRO A 145 1.28 -9.34 -0.35
C PRO A 145 2.72 -9.59 -0.79
N LEU A 146 3.32 -8.70 -1.61
CA LEU A 146 4.74 -8.80 -1.98
C LEU A 146 5.66 -8.60 -0.77
N ILE A 147 5.39 -7.54 -0.01
CA ILE A 147 6.18 -7.21 1.19
C ILE A 147 5.97 -8.28 2.26
N ALA A 148 4.73 -8.69 2.53
CA ALA A 148 4.43 -9.72 3.52
C ALA A 148 5.12 -11.05 3.18
N ALA A 149 5.04 -11.49 1.91
CA ALA A 149 5.71 -12.72 1.48
C ALA A 149 7.24 -12.61 1.61
N ALA A 150 7.81 -11.46 1.24
CA ALA A 150 9.25 -11.23 1.33
C ALA A 150 9.73 -11.14 2.78
N SER A 151 8.97 -10.50 3.68
CA SER A 151 9.32 -10.38 5.09
C SER A 151 9.23 -11.71 5.83
N ILE A 152 8.27 -12.57 5.46
CA ILE A 152 8.16 -13.94 6.00
C ILE A 152 9.33 -14.79 5.51
N LYS A 153 9.69 -14.69 4.22
CA LYS A 153 10.76 -15.51 3.63
C LYS A 153 12.17 -15.07 4.05
N TYR A 154 12.38 -13.76 4.20
CA TYR A 154 13.70 -13.17 4.47
C TYR A 154 13.65 -12.21 5.67
N PRO A 155 13.28 -12.66 6.87
CA PRO A 155 13.03 -11.77 8.02
C PRO A 155 14.23 -10.88 8.36
N HIS A 156 15.46 -11.39 8.23
CA HIS A 156 16.68 -10.63 8.49
C HIS A 156 16.87 -9.40 7.58
N MET A 157 16.29 -9.40 6.38
CA MET A 157 16.34 -8.28 5.44
C MET A 157 15.29 -7.20 5.75
N PHE A 158 14.37 -7.47 6.67
CA PHE A 158 13.26 -6.58 7.05
C PHE A 158 13.39 -6.08 8.49
N ILE A 159 14.53 -6.25 9.17
CA ILE A 159 14.74 -5.67 10.50
C ILE A 159 14.97 -4.15 10.39
N ASN A 160 15.79 -3.73 9.44
CA ASN A 160 16.15 -2.32 9.28
C ASN A 160 15.05 -1.52 8.57
N HIS A 161 14.63 -0.40 9.16
CA HIS A 161 13.57 0.45 8.60
C HIS A 161 13.90 0.96 7.18
N ASN A 162 15.12 1.41 6.93
CA ASN A 162 15.52 1.93 5.61
C ASN A 162 15.49 0.82 4.54
N GLN A 163 15.83 -0.41 4.91
CA GLN A 163 15.68 -1.57 4.01
C GLN A 163 14.20 -1.85 3.72
N GLN A 164 13.33 -1.84 4.73
CA GLN A 164 11.88 -2.01 4.53
C GLN A 164 11.32 -0.94 3.57
N VAL A 165 11.69 0.34 3.77
CA VAL A 165 11.30 1.44 2.90
C VAL A 165 11.81 1.23 1.48
N SER A 166 13.06 0.80 1.31
CA SER A 166 13.65 0.50 0.00
C SER A 166 12.93 -0.64 -0.73
N PHE A 167 12.58 -1.72 -0.02
CA PHE A 167 11.82 -2.83 -0.60
C PHE A 167 10.38 -2.43 -0.94
N LYS A 168 9.73 -1.62 -0.10
CA LYS A 168 8.41 -1.06 -0.40
C LYS A 168 8.45 -0.22 -1.69
N ALA A 169 9.40 0.70 -1.82
CA ALA A 169 9.55 1.52 -3.02
C ALA A 169 9.83 0.69 -4.28
N TYR A 170 10.64 -0.38 -4.15
CA TYR A 170 10.85 -1.32 -5.26
C TYR A 170 9.56 -2.05 -5.66
N ALA A 171 8.79 -2.55 -4.68
CA ALA A 171 7.51 -3.21 -4.90
C ALA A 171 6.54 -2.30 -5.66
N GLU A 172 6.37 -1.07 -5.19
CA GLU A 172 5.52 -0.06 -5.81
C GLU A 172 5.92 0.17 -7.26
N LYS A 173 7.22 0.33 -7.54
CA LYS A 173 7.74 0.53 -8.89
C LYS A 173 7.42 -0.65 -9.83
N ILE A 174 7.66 -1.89 -9.40
CA ILE A 174 7.41 -3.05 -10.27
C ILE A 174 5.92 -3.28 -10.50
N VAL A 175 5.07 -3.04 -9.49
CA VAL A 175 3.62 -3.15 -9.63
C VAL A 175 3.08 -2.06 -10.56
N MET A 176 3.51 -0.80 -10.41
CA MET A 176 3.10 0.28 -11.33
C MET A 176 3.43 -0.05 -12.78
N LYS A 177 4.63 -0.62 -13.03
CA LYS A 177 5.02 -1.06 -14.38
C LYS A 177 4.11 -2.17 -14.91
N GLU A 178 3.77 -3.14 -14.06
CA GLU A 178 2.93 -4.28 -14.44
C GLU A 178 1.49 -3.88 -14.78
N VAL A 179 0.93 -2.90 -14.06
CA VAL A 179 -0.46 -2.45 -14.27
C VAL A 179 -0.61 -1.35 -15.32
N ALA A 180 0.48 -0.67 -15.72
CA ALA A 180 0.42 0.46 -16.66
C ALA A 180 -0.40 0.18 -17.95
N PRO A 181 -0.30 -0.99 -18.60
CA PRO A 181 -1.10 -1.29 -19.79
C PRO A 181 -2.62 -1.32 -19.57
N LEU A 182 -3.08 -1.50 -18.33
CA LEU A 182 -4.52 -1.48 -18.00
C LEU A 182 -5.14 -0.09 -18.14
N PHE A 183 -4.32 0.96 -18.03
CA PHE A 183 -4.77 2.36 -18.14
C PHE A 183 -4.94 2.82 -19.59
N ASN A 184 -4.29 2.16 -20.55
CA ASN A 184 -4.36 2.52 -21.97
C ASN A 184 -5.76 2.33 -22.59
N LYS A 185 -6.66 1.63 -21.90
CA LYS A 185 -8.01 1.30 -22.40
C LYS A 185 -9.10 2.24 -21.87
N GLY A 186 -8.77 3.18 -20.99
CA GLY A 186 -9.76 4.02 -20.30
C GLY A 186 -9.39 5.52 -20.31
N THR A 187 -10.23 6.31 -19.64
CA THR A 187 -10.04 7.75 -19.46
C THR A 187 -9.25 8.12 -18.19
N MET A 188 -8.96 7.13 -17.34
CA MET A 188 -8.19 7.34 -16.11
C MET A 188 -6.72 7.69 -16.45
N PRO A 189 -6.10 8.63 -15.71
CA PRO A 189 -4.68 8.92 -15.88
C PRO A 189 -3.85 7.69 -15.47
N THR A 190 -2.66 7.54 -16.06
CA THR A 190 -1.74 6.50 -15.61
C THR A 190 -1.27 6.78 -14.18
N PRO A 191 -0.80 5.76 -13.42
CA PRO A 191 -0.29 5.97 -12.08
C PRO A 191 0.84 7.00 -12.01
N GLN A 192 1.70 7.07 -13.04
CA GLN A 192 2.77 8.07 -13.11
C GLN A 192 2.23 9.48 -13.34
N GLN A 193 1.27 9.65 -14.26
CA GLN A 193 0.65 10.95 -14.52
C GLN A 193 -0.05 11.47 -13.25
N PHE A 194 -0.82 10.60 -12.60
CA PHE A 194 -1.52 10.96 -11.37
C PHE A 194 -0.55 11.26 -10.21
N GLN A 195 0.52 10.49 -10.09
CA GLN A 195 1.58 10.76 -9.12
C GLN A 195 2.17 12.17 -9.31
N LEU A 196 2.53 12.54 -10.55
CA LEU A 196 3.04 13.87 -10.85
C LEU A 196 2.02 14.97 -10.53
N THR A 197 0.74 14.76 -10.81
CA THR A 197 -0.33 15.70 -10.44
C THR A 197 -0.34 15.94 -8.93
N ILE A 198 -0.30 14.88 -8.12
CA ILE A 198 -0.32 15.03 -6.66
C ILE A 198 0.99 15.63 -6.13
N GLU A 199 2.14 15.24 -6.68
CA GLU A 199 3.46 15.80 -6.32
C GLU A 199 3.52 17.30 -6.58
N ASN A 200 2.96 17.77 -7.70
CA ASN A 200 2.88 19.21 -8.00
C ASN A 200 2.02 19.96 -6.98
N ILE A 201 0.88 19.40 -6.57
CA ILE A 201 0.04 19.95 -5.51
C ILE A 201 0.81 19.97 -4.19
N ALA A 202 1.46 18.86 -3.82
CA ALA A 202 2.26 18.75 -2.61
C ALA A 202 3.38 19.81 -2.56
N ASN A 203 4.13 19.96 -3.65
CA ASN A 203 5.23 20.93 -3.76
C ASN A 203 4.73 22.37 -3.61
N LYS A 204 3.60 22.73 -4.23
CA LYS A 204 2.93 24.03 -4.05
C LYS A 204 2.67 24.32 -2.56
N HIS A 205 2.13 23.36 -1.82
CA HIS A 205 1.86 23.54 -0.39
C HIS A 205 3.11 23.56 0.48
N LEU A 206 4.14 22.79 0.15
CA LEU A 206 5.39 22.74 0.91
C LEU A 206 6.24 24.00 0.72
N GLN A 207 6.26 24.57 -0.49
CA GLN A 207 6.94 25.84 -0.78
C GLN A 207 6.29 27.00 -0.04
N ASN A 208 4.97 27.07 -0.03
CA ASN A 208 4.20 28.09 0.69
C ASN A 208 4.24 27.93 2.22
N ALA A 209 4.80 26.83 2.72
CA ALA A 209 4.98 26.50 4.14
C ALA A 209 6.41 26.76 4.63
N SER A 210 7.22 27.53 3.89
CA SER A 210 8.62 27.83 4.22
C SER A 210 8.78 29.27 4.69
#